data_AF-A0A1T1D3A9-F1
#
_entry.id   AF-A0A1T1D3A9-F1
#
_cell.length_a   1.000
_cell.length_b   1.000
_cell.length_c   1.000
_cell.angle_alpha   90.00
_cell.angle_beta   90.00
_cell.angle_gamma   90.00
#
_symmetry.space_group_name_H-M   'P 1'
#
loop_
_entity.id
_entity.type
_entity.pdbx_description
1 polymer ?
#
loop_
_entity_poly.entity_id
_entity_poly.type
_entity_poly.pdbx_seq_one_letter_code
_entity_poly.pdbx_strand_id
1 'polypeptide(L)'
;MLGLGESEAEVLATLRDLRRVNCDRLTMGQYMRPSLDQLPVERYWTPAEFQRLGQAARAMGFRQVRSGPLVRSSYHAHSSEP
;
A
#
# COMPACT_ATOMS: atom_id res chain seq x y z
N MET A 1 -1.99 -1.59 4.82
CA MET A 1 -0.69 -1.37 5.50
C MET A 1 0.16 -2.60 5.24
N LEU A 2 1.46 -2.44 5.04
CA LEU A 2 2.37 -3.54 4.74
C LEU A 2 3.34 -3.76 5.91
N GLY A 3 3.78 -4.99 6.14
CA GLY A 3 4.69 -5.38 7.23
C GLY A 3 4.03 -6.14 8.37
N LEU A 4 2.85 -6.73 8.13
CA LEU A 4 2.08 -7.53 9.09
C LEU A 4 2.17 -9.04 8.79
N GLY A 5 3.08 -9.45 7.91
CA GLY A 5 3.34 -10.86 7.55
C GLY A 5 2.87 -11.23 6.14
N GLU A 6 2.29 -10.28 5.40
CA GLU A 6 1.82 -10.52 4.04
C GLU A 6 2.96 -10.76 3.04
N SER A 7 2.75 -11.69 2.12
CA SER A 7 3.60 -11.91 0.96
C SER A 7 3.26 -10.94 -0.19
N GLU A 8 4.20 -10.73 -1.10
CA GLU A 8 3.96 -9.92 -2.31
C GLU A 8 2.80 -10.48 -3.16
N ALA A 9 2.67 -11.81 -3.22
CA ALA A 9 1.58 -12.47 -3.94
C ALA A 9 0.20 -12.16 -3.36
N GLU A 10 0.07 -12.14 -2.03
CA GLU A 10 -1.18 -11.77 -1.34
C GLU A 10 -1.51 -10.29 -1.51
N VAL A 11 -0.50 -9.42 -1.50
CA VAL A 11 -0.68 -8.00 -1.81
C VAL A 11 -1.25 -7.86 -3.23
N LEU A 12 -0.61 -8.48 -4.24
CA LEU A 12 -1.07 -8.42 -5.63
C LEU A 12 -2.45 -9.07 -5.85
N ALA A 13 -2.79 -10.11 -5.08
CA ALA A 13 -4.14 -10.67 -5.07
C ALA A 13 -5.17 -9.67 -4.53
N THR A 14 -4.87 -9.06 -3.39
CA THR A 14 -5.72 -8.03 -2.76
C THR A 14 -5.94 -6.83 -3.69
N LEU A 15 -4.90 -6.39 -4.40
CA LEU A 15 -5.02 -5.33 -5.40
C LEU A 15 -6.02 -5.67 -6.51
N ARG A 16 -6.00 -6.93 -7.00
CA ARG A 16 -6.97 -7.40 -8.01
C ARG A 16 -8.39 -7.42 -7.44
N ASP A 17 -8.57 -7.84 -6.20
CA ASP A 17 -9.88 -7.86 -5.54
C ASP A 17 -10.45 -6.45 -5.36
N LEU A 18 -9.62 -5.50 -4.95
CA LEU A 18 -10.00 -4.08 -4.89
C LEU A 18 -10.41 -3.53 -6.27
N ARG A 19 -9.73 -3.96 -7.34
CA ARG A 19 -10.12 -3.56 -8.70
C ARG A 19 -11.42 -4.18 -9.16
N ARG A 20 -11.77 -5.42 -8.75
CA ARG A 20 -13.06 -6.05 -9.07
C ARG A 20 -14.27 -5.26 -8.56
N VAL A 21 -14.10 -4.53 -7.47
CA VAL A 21 -15.13 -3.64 -6.91
C VAL A 21 -14.96 -2.17 -7.31
N ASN A 22 -14.18 -1.90 -8.36
CA ASN A 22 -13.93 -0.57 -8.90
C ASN A 22 -13.32 0.42 -7.89
N CYS A 23 -12.47 -0.03 -6.96
CA CYS A 23 -11.75 0.87 -6.06
C CYS A 23 -10.78 1.76 -6.86
N ASP A 24 -11.00 3.08 -6.85
CA ASP A 24 -10.24 4.03 -7.67
C ASP A 24 -8.93 4.49 -7.04
N ARG A 25 -8.90 4.65 -5.72
CA ARG A 25 -7.78 5.27 -4.98
C ARG A 25 -7.17 4.29 -4.01
N LEU A 26 -5.84 4.17 -4.04
CA LEU A 26 -5.09 3.23 -3.23
C LEU A 26 -3.96 3.95 -2.48
N THR A 27 -3.85 3.63 -1.20
CA THR A 27 -2.68 3.98 -0.39
C THR A 27 -2.02 2.72 0.16
N MET A 28 -0.69 2.64 0.05
CA MET A 28 0.12 1.57 0.61
C MET A 28 1.26 2.19 1.41
N GLY A 29 1.29 1.91 2.71
CA GLY A 29 2.33 2.39 3.60
C GLY A 29 2.73 1.35 4.64
N GLN A 30 3.89 1.56 5.25
CA GLN A 30 4.48 0.67 6.23
C GLN A 30 3.65 0.69 7.52
N TYR A 31 3.35 -0.50 8.02
CA TYR A 31 2.86 -0.71 9.37
C TYR A 31 3.95 -0.27 10.35
N MET A 32 3.61 0.74 11.15
CA MET A 32 4.46 1.23 12.23
C MET A 32 3.77 0.84 13.53
N ARG A 33 4.38 -0.09 14.24
CA ARG A 33 3.91 -0.55 15.54
C ARG A 33 3.88 0.63 16.54
N PRO A 34 2.71 1.00 17.11
CA PRO A 34 2.62 2.17 17.99
C PRO A 34 3.30 1.97 19.36
N SER A 35 3.12 0.80 19.98
CA SER A 35 3.72 0.40 21.26
C SER A 35 4.03 -1.11 21.26
N LEU A 36 4.64 -1.60 22.34
CA LEU A 36 4.92 -3.03 22.51
C LEU A 36 3.66 -3.90 22.70
N ASP A 37 2.46 -3.32 22.76
CA ASP A 37 1.22 -4.06 22.99
C ASP A 37 0.52 -4.47 21.68
N GLN A 38 0.88 -3.86 20.55
CA GLN A 38 0.31 -4.23 19.24
C GLN A 38 1.19 -5.27 18.54
N LEU A 39 0.69 -5.80 17.42
CA LEU A 39 1.42 -6.79 16.62
C LEU A 39 2.85 -6.32 16.29
N PRO A 40 3.86 -7.22 16.34
CA PRO A 40 5.20 -6.89 15.90
C PRO A 40 5.20 -6.55 14.40
N VAL A 41 6.21 -5.78 13.98
CA VAL A 41 6.47 -5.60 12.55
C VAL A 41 7.17 -6.86 12.06
N GLU A 42 6.53 -7.57 11.13
CA GLU A 42 7.09 -8.79 10.51
C GLU A 42 8.14 -8.45 9.45
N ARG A 43 7.94 -7.34 8.73
CA ARG A 43 8.82 -6.89 7.65
C ARG A 43 8.80 -5.39 7.48
N TYR A 44 9.98 -4.80 7.31
CA TYR A 44 10.13 -3.46 6.76
C TYR A 44 10.30 -3.54 5.25
N TRP A 45 9.30 -3.05 4.52
CA TRP A 45 9.35 -2.99 3.07
C TRP A 45 10.25 -1.83 2.62
N THR A 46 11.10 -2.09 1.63
CA THR A 46 12.04 -1.12 1.08
C THR A 46 11.33 -0.09 0.18
N PRO A 47 11.88 1.11 0.01
CA PRO A 47 11.34 2.09 -0.94
C PRO A 47 11.18 1.53 -2.37
N ALA A 48 12.12 0.70 -2.81
CA ALA A 48 12.08 0.07 -4.13
C ALA A 48 10.90 -0.92 -4.27
N GLU A 49 10.58 -1.68 -3.22
CA GLU A 49 9.41 -2.56 -3.23
C GLU A 49 8.10 -1.77 -3.26
N PHE A 50 7.99 -0.69 -2.48
CA PHE A 50 6.83 0.20 -2.56
C PHE A 50 6.67 0.80 -3.97
N GLN A 51 7.77 1.16 -4.63
CA GLN A 51 7.73 1.62 -6.02
C GLN A 51 7.20 0.54 -6.97
N ARG A 52 7.70 -0.70 -6.88
CA ARG A 52 7.24 -1.83 -7.72
C ARG A 52 5.76 -2.12 -7.50
N LEU A 53 5.31 -2.23 -6.25
CA LEU A 53 3.90 -2.44 -5.92
C LEU A 53 3.02 -1.29 -6.43
N GLY A 54 3.51 -0.05 -6.30
CA GLY A 54 2.81 1.12 -6.81
C GLY A 54 2.68 1.11 -8.35
N GLN A 55 3.70 0.66 -9.07
CA GLN A 55 3.64 0.50 -10.54
C GLN A 55 2.66 -0.61 -10.92
N ALA A 56 2.70 -1.75 -10.23
CA ALA A 56 1.74 -2.84 -10.43
C ALA A 56 0.30 -2.39 -10.22
N ALA A 57 0.02 -1.64 -9.14
CA ALA A 57 -1.30 -1.06 -8.91
C ALA A 57 -1.73 -0.12 -10.06
N ARG A 58 -0.86 0.80 -10.51
CA ARG A 58 -1.19 1.67 -11.64
C ARG A 58 -1.50 0.88 -12.92
N ALA A 59 -0.73 -0.17 -13.21
CA ALA A 59 -0.97 -1.06 -14.34
C ALA A 59 -2.31 -1.82 -14.24
N MET A 60 -2.82 -2.07 -13.02
CA MET A 60 -4.15 -2.66 -12.78
C MET A 60 -5.31 -1.64 -12.89
N GLY A 61 -5.02 -0.36 -13.15
CA GLY A 61 -6.03 0.66 -13.41
C GLY A 61 -6.53 1.43 -12.18
N PHE A 62 -5.78 1.44 -11.07
CA PHE A 62 -6.05 2.40 -10.00
C PHE A 62 -5.74 3.83 -10.48
N ARG A 63 -6.67 4.76 -10.30
CA ARG A 63 -6.57 6.15 -10.77
C ARG A 63 -5.59 6.98 -9.94
N GLN A 64 -5.51 6.72 -8.65
CA GLN A 64 -4.60 7.40 -7.75
C GLN A 64 -3.91 6.38 -6.85
N VAL A 65 -2.57 6.35 -6.90
CA VAL A 65 -1.76 5.43 -6.09
C VAL A 65 -0.70 6.23 -5.34
N ARG A 66 -0.76 6.18 -4.01
CA ARG A 66 0.34 6.61 -3.13
C ARG A 66 0.93 5.38 -2.46
N SER A 67 2.21 5.12 -2.71
CA SER A 67 2.90 3.92 -2.23
C SER A 67 4.28 4.31 -1.69
N GLY A 68 4.52 4.11 -0.39
CA GLY A 68 5.78 4.45 0.25
C GLY A 68 5.73 4.29 1.77
N PRO A 69 6.88 4.20 2.46
CA PRO A 69 6.92 3.82 3.88
C PRO A 69 6.06 4.72 4.79
N LEU A 70 6.11 6.03 4.58
CA LEU A 70 5.40 7.02 5.41
C LEU A 70 3.99 7.34 4.91
N VAL A 71 3.52 6.71 3.83
CA VAL A 71 2.17 6.97 3.30
C VAL A 71 1.12 6.56 4.33
N ARG A 72 0.12 7.43 4.50
CA ARG A 72 -1.09 7.21 5.29
C ARG A 72 -2.31 7.57 4.45
N SER A 73 -3.49 7.11 4.85
CA SER A 73 -4.73 7.30 4.07
C SER A 73 -5.06 8.78 3.83
N SER A 74 -4.74 9.67 4.77
CA SER A 74 -4.93 11.12 4.63
C SER A 74 -3.77 11.83 3.92
N TYR A 75 -2.62 11.18 3.74
CA TYR A 75 -1.44 11.78 3.13
C TYR A 75 -1.72 12.14 1.67
N HIS A 76 -1.70 13.44 1.35
CA HIS A 76 -1.99 13.96 0.02
C HIS A 76 -3.39 13.61 -0.55
N ALA A 77 -4.36 13.29 0.32
CA ALA A 77 -5.71 12.91 -0.11
C ALA A 77 -6.45 14.00 -0.92
N HIS A 78 -6.14 15.28 -0.66
CA HIS A 78 -6.68 16.43 -1.40
C HIS A 78 -5.92 16.73 -2.70
N SER A 79 -4.71 16.19 -2.87
CA SER A 79 -3.94 16.46 -4.09
C SER A 79 -4.45 15.59 -5.23
N SER A 80 -4.72 16.21 -6.36
CA SER A 80 -4.97 15.55 -7.64
C SER A 80 -3.69 15.41 -8.47
N GLU A 81 -2.51 15.47 -7.81
CA GLU A 81 -1.25 15.28 -8.52
C GLU A 81 -1.18 13.88 -9.11
N PRO A 82 -0.76 13.75 -10.39
CA PRO A 82 -0.71 12.48 -11.11
C PRO A 82 0.14 11.40 -10.43
#